data_AF-Q2GQN4-F1
#
_entry.id   AF-Q2GQN4-F1
#
_cell.length_a   1.000
_cell.length_b   1.000
_cell.length_c   1.000
_cell.angle_alpha   90.00
_cell.angle_beta   90.00
_cell.angle_gamma   90.00
#
_symmetry.space_group_name_H-M   'P 1'
#
loop_
_entity.id
_entity.type
_entity.pdbx_description
1 polymer ?
#
loop_
_entity_poly.entity_id
_entity_poly.type
_entity_poly.pdbx_seq_one_letter_code
_entity_poly.pdbx_strand_id
1 'polypeptide(L)'
;MQVSEVTDEEVQLLHDEDYERFELDDASQPRRQLQDQSGSRGFWSRNRAPKWLAFLYGPDPPKIHTINPIFPSVQQLPRKWLEKALPGRWQRIGLLILFLLAWATSLAIPLILSKGTATDASGAAIRHIDCVDTLWKRNNECGLDGINCRPFSNTSFAFRCPADCASVRVLNPHHVGNQDVNFRPLVVGGGGNGPYRGDSFLCGAAIHAGVIRDTTGGCGVATLVGEYYQYFSSSQHNIESIPFDSYFPLSFTITADPTLKCTAPDPRWTVSLPLSILFTVLLTIFTTSPALYFFTTFLGIFTHVALVSDPPNLSTPSTTYLLPSLISHYAGRLLPAIFTAAIIYLTSVRHTLSPPPPPDSPHPPHPKNHPLETTLLHPPSSSRYRGWFAEQPLEEQVFKWTREAGRVVDEYFGFGFVTEGGRALDYTEAGTWFANGSWSQGAGYW
;
A
#
# COMPACT_ATOMS: atom_id res chain seq x y z
N MET A 1 -45.84 7.85 22.67
CA MET A 1 -45.08 6.64 23.06
C MET A 1 -44.03 6.42 21.97
N GLN A 2 -43.06 7.32 21.91
CA GLN A 2 -41.76 7.33 22.60
C GLN A 2 -40.73 6.52 21.78
N VAL A 3 -39.91 7.30 21.07
CA VAL A 3 -38.71 6.90 20.34
C VAL A 3 -37.64 6.63 21.40
N SER A 4 -36.99 5.46 21.34
CA SER A 4 -35.85 5.13 22.18
C SER A 4 -34.55 5.30 21.39
N GLU A 5 -33.83 6.32 21.80
CA GLU A 5 -32.44 6.67 21.52
C GLU A 5 -31.50 5.65 22.20
N VAL A 6 -30.42 5.24 21.53
CA VAL A 6 -29.33 4.47 22.14
C VAL A 6 -28.10 5.39 22.10
N THR A 7 -27.76 5.90 23.28
CA THR A 7 -26.61 6.74 23.59
C THR A 7 -25.35 5.91 23.82
N ASP A 8 -24.22 6.54 23.47
CA ASP A 8 -22.84 6.13 23.70
C ASP A 8 -22.51 5.79 25.17
N GLU A 9 -21.65 4.80 25.39
CA GLU A 9 -21.04 4.53 26.70
C GLU A 9 -19.68 5.24 26.81
N GLU A 10 -19.60 6.13 27.80
CA GLU A 10 -18.42 6.88 28.22
C GLU A 10 -17.40 6.05 29.00
N VAL A 11 -16.16 6.52 28.88
CA VAL A 11 -14.96 6.16 29.65
C VAL A 11 -15.14 6.54 31.13
N GLN A 12 -14.90 5.59 32.03
CA GLN A 12 -14.95 5.79 33.49
C GLN A 12 -13.83 6.71 34.01
N LEU A 13 -14.26 7.74 34.74
CA LEU A 13 -13.48 8.59 35.63
C LEU A 13 -13.21 7.86 36.97
N LEU A 14 -11.97 7.94 37.47
CA LEU A 14 -11.65 7.71 38.87
C LEU A 14 -11.01 8.99 39.42
N HIS A 15 -11.68 9.58 40.41
CA HIS A 15 -11.20 10.66 41.26
C HIS A 15 -10.99 10.06 42.65
N ASP A 16 -9.84 10.30 43.26
CA ASP A 16 -9.72 10.41 44.71
C ASP A 16 -8.55 11.33 45.03
N GLU A 17 -8.83 12.33 45.87
CA GLU A 17 -7.92 13.35 46.40
C GLU A 17 -7.18 12.81 47.62
N ASP A 18 -5.95 13.30 47.89
CA ASP A 18 -5.63 14.00 49.15
C ASP A 18 -4.16 14.50 49.24
N TYR A 19 -4.07 15.80 49.53
CA TYR A 19 -3.06 16.63 50.22
C TYR A 19 -1.66 16.09 50.59
N GLU A 20 -0.61 16.89 50.31
CA GLU A 20 0.10 17.67 51.36
C GLU A 20 0.98 18.79 50.77
N ARG A 21 0.99 19.88 51.55
CA ARG A 21 1.58 21.21 51.40
C ARG A 21 3.03 21.20 51.90
N PHE A 22 3.99 21.85 51.25
CA PHE A 22 5.12 22.47 51.97
C PHE A 22 5.62 23.75 51.28
N GLU A 23 5.75 24.78 52.11
CA GLU A 23 6.13 26.17 51.83
C GLU A 23 7.65 26.37 51.67
N LEU A 24 7.99 27.59 51.26
CA LEU A 24 9.29 28.16 50.91
C LEU A 24 10.23 28.48 52.09
N ASP A 25 11.49 28.70 51.67
CA ASP A 25 12.61 29.46 52.27
C ASP A 25 13.59 28.75 53.21
N ASP A 26 14.88 28.75 52.83
CA ASP A 26 15.88 29.62 53.47
C ASP A 26 17.19 29.74 52.65
N ALA A 27 17.85 30.89 52.79
CA ALA A 27 19.01 31.35 52.03
C ALA A 27 20.37 30.92 52.64
N SER A 28 21.39 30.71 51.80
CA SER A 28 22.79 31.08 52.11
C SER A 28 23.71 31.03 50.87
N GLN A 29 24.41 32.15 50.63
CA GLN A 29 25.42 32.43 49.58
C GLN A 29 26.72 31.56 49.75
N PRO A 30 27.81 31.63 48.91
CA PRO A 30 28.12 32.56 47.81
C PRO A 30 28.78 31.97 46.53
N ARG A 31 28.85 32.84 45.52
CA ARG A 31 29.65 32.80 44.29
C ARG A 31 31.06 32.22 44.48
N ARG A 32 31.41 31.15 43.74
CA ARG A 32 32.81 30.77 43.44
C ARG A 32 32.99 30.54 41.94
N GLN A 33 33.99 31.23 41.41
CA GLN A 33 34.52 31.11 40.06
C GLN A 33 34.93 29.67 39.74
N LEU A 34 34.42 29.15 38.62
CA LEU A 34 35.08 28.13 37.79
C LEU A 34 35.02 28.72 36.38
N GLN A 35 35.92 29.65 36.08
CA GLN A 35 37.15 29.36 35.32
C GLN A 35 36.85 28.52 34.08
N ASP A 36 36.68 29.28 33.00
CA ASP A 36 37.02 28.97 31.62
C ASP A 36 37.81 27.66 31.46
N GLN A 37 37.09 26.61 31.06
CA GLN A 37 37.69 25.53 30.29
C GLN A 37 36.87 25.39 29.01
N SER A 38 37.46 25.93 27.96
CA SER A 38 37.24 25.62 26.56
C SER A 38 37.24 24.11 26.32
N GLY A 39 36.13 23.46 26.64
CA GLY A 39 35.85 22.10 26.23
C GLY A 39 35.33 22.12 24.80
N SER A 40 36.22 22.05 23.82
CA SER A 40 35.86 21.82 22.42
C SER A 40 35.05 20.52 22.29
N ARG A 41 33.73 20.59 22.39
CA ARG A 41 32.86 19.48 22.00
C ARG A 41 32.75 19.54 20.49
N GLY A 42 33.56 18.69 19.87
CA GLY A 42 33.76 18.58 18.44
C GLY A 42 32.45 18.54 17.68
N PHE A 43 32.14 19.68 17.06
CA PHE A 43 31.41 19.75 15.81
C PHE A 43 32.05 18.74 14.86
N TRP A 44 31.30 17.73 14.43
CA TRP A 44 31.75 16.79 13.40
C TRP A 44 31.84 17.56 12.07
N SER A 45 32.97 18.23 11.89
CA SER A 45 33.39 18.79 10.61
C SER A 45 33.32 17.68 9.55
N ARG A 46 32.78 18.04 8.39
CA ARG A 46 32.69 17.28 7.13
C ARG A 46 33.97 16.51 6.75
N ASN A 47 35.11 16.88 7.35
CA ASN A 47 36.43 16.30 7.14
C ASN A 47 36.72 15.01 7.95
N ARG A 48 35.77 14.49 8.75
CA ARG A 48 35.98 13.26 9.56
C ARG A 48 35.10 12.05 9.21
N ALA A 49 34.29 12.13 8.15
CA ALA A 49 33.62 10.93 7.66
C ALA A 49 34.65 10.03 6.95
N PRO A 50 34.76 8.73 7.30
CA PRO A 50 35.66 7.83 6.59
C PRO A 50 35.24 7.74 5.10
N LYS A 51 36.21 7.67 4.19
CA LYS A 51 36.01 7.79 2.73
C LYS A 51 34.93 6.85 2.15
N TRP A 52 34.63 5.73 2.79
CA TRP A 52 33.58 4.79 2.38
C TRP A 52 32.16 5.31 2.67
N LEU A 53 31.99 6.21 3.64
CA LEU A 53 30.73 6.91 3.92
C LEU A 53 30.56 8.19 3.08
N ALA A 54 31.59 8.62 2.34
CA ALA A 54 31.53 9.83 1.51
C ALA A 54 30.49 9.73 0.38
N PHE A 55 30.14 8.52 -0.07
CA PHE A 55 29.09 8.31 -1.08
C PHE A 55 27.69 8.73 -0.59
N LEU A 56 27.40 8.64 0.72
CA LEU A 56 26.10 9.01 1.28
C LEU A 56 25.84 10.52 1.26
N TYR A 57 26.88 11.35 1.18
CA TYR A 57 26.78 12.80 1.21
C TYR A 57 26.59 13.44 -0.17
N GLY A 58 26.60 12.65 -1.25
CA GLY A 58 26.51 13.13 -2.62
C GLY A 58 27.73 13.94 -3.09
N PRO A 59 27.82 14.26 -4.38
CA PRO A 59 28.91 15.11 -4.91
C PRO A 59 28.75 16.57 -4.46
N ASP A 60 29.85 17.22 -4.07
CA ASP A 60 29.94 18.67 -3.81
C ASP A 60 30.90 19.32 -4.84
N PRO A 61 30.46 20.30 -5.65
CA PRO A 61 29.11 20.88 -5.72
C PRO A 61 28.05 19.89 -6.20
N PRO A 62 26.76 20.08 -5.81
CA PRO A 62 25.66 19.24 -6.28
C PRO A 62 25.63 19.26 -7.81
N LYS A 63 25.81 18.08 -8.42
CA LYS A 63 25.77 17.92 -9.88
C LYS A 63 24.39 17.43 -10.29
N ILE A 64 23.78 18.11 -11.26
CA ILE A 64 22.54 17.64 -11.90
C ILE A 64 22.87 16.35 -12.66
N HIS A 65 22.11 15.29 -12.40
CA HIS A 65 22.25 14.03 -13.13
C HIS A 65 21.79 14.23 -14.57
N THR A 66 22.75 14.34 -15.50
CA THR A 66 22.49 14.36 -16.94
C THR A 66 22.75 12.97 -17.52
N ILE A 67 21.71 12.37 -18.09
CA ILE A 67 21.85 11.10 -18.82
C ILE A 67 22.36 11.45 -20.23
N ASN A 68 23.60 11.09 -20.53
CA ASN A 68 24.13 11.21 -21.88
C ASN A 68 23.51 10.11 -22.76
N PRO A 69 22.70 10.45 -23.76
CA PRO A 69 22.02 9.45 -24.58
C PRO A 69 23.03 8.67 -25.44
N ILE A 70 22.90 7.36 -25.44
CA ILE A 70 23.64 6.46 -26.33
C ILE A 70 22.97 6.49 -27.71
N PHE A 71 23.63 7.04 -28.72
CA PHE A 71 23.10 7.26 -30.08
C PHE A 71 21.81 8.13 -30.12
N PRO A 72 21.92 9.46 -29.88
CA PRO A 72 20.76 10.36 -29.76
C PRO A 72 19.84 10.36 -30.98
N SER A 73 20.40 10.21 -32.19
CA SER A 73 19.63 10.16 -33.43
C SER A 73 18.67 8.99 -33.50
N VAL A 74 19.07 7.82 -32.98
CA VAL A 74 18.24 6.61 -32.95
C VAL A 74 17.18 6.72 -31.85
N GLN A 75 17.55 7.22 -30.66
CA GLN A 75 16.61 7.39 -29.55
C GLN A 75 15.48 8.39 -29.84
N GLN A 76 15.75 9.42 -30.63
CA GLN A 76 14.74 10.41 -31.03
C GLN A 76 13.87 9.99 -32.22
N LEU A 77 14.24 8.92 -32.92
CA LEU A 77 13.60 8.51 -34.19
C LEU A 77 12.13 8.12 -34.02
N PRO A 78 11.73 7.33 -33.00
CA PRO A 78 10.32 6.97 -32.77
C PRO A 78 9.45 8.21 -32.51
N ARG A 79 9.99 9.16 -31.73
CA ARG A 79 9.32 10.43 -31.43
C ARG A 79 9.14 11.29 -32.68
N LYS A 80 10.20 11.51 -33.45
CA LYS A 80 10.15 12.31 -34.69
C LYS A 80 9.19 11.70 -35.71
N TRP A 81 9.16 10.37 -35.81
CA TRP A 81 8.21 9.66 -36.64
C TRP A 81 6.77 9.90 -36.18
N LEU A 82 6.48 9.77 -34.88
CA LEU A 82 5.15 10.00 -34.32
C LEU A 82 4.68 11.45 -34.53
N GLU A 83 5.58 12.41 -34.31
CA GLU A 83 5.28 13.84 -34.52
C GLU A 83 4.98 14.16 -35.99
N LYS A 84 5.67 13.49 -36.93
CA LYS A 84 5.47 13.64 -38.38
C LYS A 84 4.21 12.92 -38.88
N ALA A 85 3.94 11.71 -38.39
CA ALA A 85 2.81 10.90 -38.83
C ALA A 85 1.47 11.39 -38.25
N LEU A 86 1.47 11.83 -36.98
CA LEU A 86 0.27 12.26 -36.25
C LEU A 86 0.49 13.65 -35.61
N PRO A 87 0.41 14.73 -36.42
CA PRO A 87 0.63 16.09 -35.93
C PRO A 87 -0.52 16.60 -35.03
N GLY A 88 -1.74 16.11 -35.21
CA GLY A 88 -2.91 16.58 -34.47
C GLY A 88 -2.97 16.09 -33.03
N ARG A 89 -3.30 16.97 -32.07
CA ARG A 89 -3.50 16.58 -30.65
C ARG A 89 -4.59 15.52 -30.51
N TRP A 90 -5.70 15.65 -31.25
CA TRP A 90 -6.78 14.67 -31.26
C TRP A 90 -6.36 13.30 -31.81
N GLN A 91 -5.50 13.26 -32.82
CA GLN A 91 -4.97 12.02 -33.36
C GLN A 91 -4.10 11.29 -32.32
N ARG A 92 -3.30 12.03 -31.55
CA ARG A 92 -2.48 11.48 -30.46
C ARG A 92 -3.33 10.98 -29.29
N ILE A 93 -4.38 11.72 -28.93
CA ILE A 93 -5.36 11.27 -27.91
C ILE A 93 -6.07 10.00 -28.39
N GLY A 94 -6.52 9.96 -29.65
CA GLY A 94 -7.15 8.79 -30.25
C GLY A 94 -6.23 7.56 -30.28
N LEU A 95 -4.96 7.75 -30.64
CA LEU A 95 -3.95 6.69 -30.60
C LEU A 95 -3.73 6.19 -29.16
N LEU A 96 -3.65 7.09 -28.17
CA LEU A 96 -3.50 6.71 -26.77
C LEU A 96 -4.71 5.91 -26.28
N ILE A 97 -5.93 6.34 -26.61
CA ILE A 97 -7.15 5.59 -26.26
C ILE A 97 -7.12 4.20 -26.90
N LEU A 98 -6.79 4.10 -28.19
CA LEU A 98 -6.69 2.81 -28.88
C LEU A 98 -5.62 1.92 -28.26
N PHE A 99 -4.47 2.48 -27.89
CA PHE A 99 -3.40 1.78 -27.19
C PHE A 99 -3.85 1.27 -25.82
N LEU A 100 -4.52 2.10 -25.02
CA LEU A 100 -5.05 1.70 -23.72
C LEU A 100 -6.14 0.64 -23.83
N LEU A 101 -7.03 0.74 -24.84
CA LEU A 101 -8.02 -0.29 -25.13
C LEU A 101 -7.35 -1.60 -25.57
N ALA A 102 -6.33 -1.53 -26.42
CA ALA A 102 -5.57 -2.71 -26.84
C ALA A 102 -4.85 -3.36 -25.65
N TRP A 103 -4.27 -2.56 -24.75
CA TRP A 103 -3.66 -3.09 -23.54
C TRP A 103 -4.71 -3.73 -22.61
N ALA A 104 -5.84 -3.06 -22.39
CA ALA A 104 -6.94 -3.58 -21.58
C ALA A 104 -7.52 -4.90 -22.14
N THR A 105 -7.77 -4.99 -23.46
CA THR A 105 -8.26 -6.22 -24.09
C THR A 105 -7.24 -7.34 -24.01
N SER A 106 -5.95 -7.02 -24.15
CA SER A 106 -4.86 -7.98 -24.03
C SER A 106 -4.75 -8.63 -22.64
N LEU A 107 -5.15 -7.90 -21.59
CA LEU A 107 -5.24 -8.42 -20.22
C LEU A 107 -6.57 -9.14 -19.98
N ALA A 108 -7.66 -8.64 -20.55
CA ALA A 108 -9.01 -9.18 -20.35
C ALA A 108 -9.22 -10.53 -21.04
N ILE A 109 -8.73 -10.74 -22.27
CA ILE A 109 -8.96 -11.97 -23.04
C ILE A 109 -8.41 -13.21 -22.32
N PRO A 110 -7.13 -13.26 -21.91
CA PRO A 110 -6.61 -14.42 -21.19
C PRO A 110 -7.31 -14.65 -19.85
N LEU A 111 -7.72 -13.57 -19.17
CA LEU A 111 -8.47 -13.65 -17.92
C LEU A 111 -9.85 -14.31 -18.13
N ILE A 112 -10.59 -13.87 -19.15
CA ILE A 112 -11.92 -14.41 -19.48
C ILE A 112 -11.81 -15.86 -19.96
N LEU A 113 -10.77 -16.21 -20.73
CA LEU A 113 -10.57 -17.58 -21.21
C LEU A 113 -10.09 -18.53 -20.11
N SER A 114 -9.25 -18.07 -19.18
CA SER A 114 -8.69 -18.90 -18.10
C SER A 114 -9.66 -19.07 -16.92
N LYS A 115 -10.45 -18.04 -16.62
CA LYS A 115 -11.48 -18.06 -15.56
C LYS A 115 -12.90 -18.26 -16.11
N GLY A 116 -13.04 -18.43 -17.42
CA GLY A 116 -14.30 -18.75 -18.09
C GLY A 116 -14.84 -20.10 -17.63
N THR A 117 -16.14 -20.30 -17.86
CA THR A 117 -16.98 -21.41 -17.36
C THR A 117 -16.29 -22.77 -17.50
N ALA A 118 -15.57 -23.18 -16.45
CA ALA A 118 -15.13 -24.55 -16.32
C ALA A 118 -16.38 -25.34 -15.92
N THR A 119 -16.90 -26.15 -16.84
CA THR A 119 -18.02 -27.05 -16.61
C THR A 119 -17.48 -28.45 -16.38
N ASP A 120 -18.09 -29.19 -15.46
CA ASP A 120 -17.83 -30.62 -15.34
C ASP A 120 -18.43 -31.42 -16.50
N ALA A 121 -18.21 -32.74 -16.52
CA ALA A 121 -18.73 -33.64 -17.55
C ALA A 121 -20.28 -33.70 -17.62
N SER A 122 -20.97 -33.23 -16.57
CA SER A 122 -22.43 -33.16 -16.47
C SER A 122 -23.01 -31.79 -16.85
N GLY A 123 -22.14 -30.80 -17.13
CA GLY A 123 -22.52 -29.42 -17.41
C GLY A 123 -22.73 -28.56 -16.17
N ALA A 124 -22.44 -29.06 -14.96
CA ALA A 124 -22.50 -28.25 -13.75
C ALA A 124 -21.27 -27.34 -13.64
N ALA A 125 -21.48 -26.12 -13.13
CA ALA A 125 -20.43 -25.12 -13.00
C ALA A 125 -19.45 -25.49 -11.87
N ILE A 126 -18.14 -25.47 -12.17
CA ILE A 126 -17.09 -25.65 -11.17
C ILE A 126 -17.07 -24.44 -10.23
N ARG A 127 -17.11 -24.69 -8.92
CA ARG A 127 -17.08 -23.64 -7.90
C ARG A 127 -15.66 -23.14 -7.68
N HIS A 128 -15.46 -21.83 -7.80
CA HIS A 128 -14.20 -21.21 -7.40
C HIS A 128 -14.21 -20.96 -5.89
N ILE A 129 -13.19 -21.47 -5.21
CA ILE A 129 -13.05 -21.36 -3.75
C ILE A 129 -11.70 -20.74 -3.39
N ASP A 130 -11.64 -20.13 -2.21
CA ASP A 130 -10.41 -19.60 -1.61
C ASP A 130 -9.68 -20.69 -0.80
N CYS A 131 -8.39 -20.49 -0.52
CA CYS A 131 -7.59 -21.40 0.31
C CYS A 131 -8.13 -21.53 1.74
N VAL A 132 -8.86 -20.52 2.24
CA VAL A 132 -9.48 -20.52 3.58
C VAL A 132 -10.91 -21.05 3.58
N ASP A 133 -11.47 -21.44 2.42
CA ASP A 133 -12.84 -21.93 2.36
C ASP A 133 -12.98 -23.29 3.05
N THR A 134 -13.94 -23.32 3.96
CA THR A 134 -14.41 -24.52 4.66
C THR A 134 -15.87 -24.78 4.30
N LEU A 135 -16.30 -26.03 4.47
CA LEU A 135 -17.71 -26.42 4.34
C LEU A 135 -18.50 -26.11 5.62
N TRP A 136 -17.83 -26.18 6.77
CA TRP A 136 -18.34 -25.74 8.06
C TRP A 136 -17.77 -24.35 8.37
N LYS A 137 -18.61 -23.32 8.23
CA LYS A 137 -18.23 -21.92 8.39
C LYS A 137 -17.98 -21.53 9.86
N ARG A 138 -17.12 -20.53 10.06
CA ARG A 138 -16.76 -20.01 11.39
C ARG A 138 -17.82 -19.04 11.93
N ASN A 139 -17.66 -18.57 13.16
CA ASN A 139 -18.49 -17.51 13.77
C ASN A 139 -20.01 -17.80 13.76
N ASN A 140 -20.40 -19.06 13.93
CA ASN A 140 -21.80 -19.50 13.90
C ASN A 140 -22.55 -19.19 12.59
N GLU A 141 -21.84 -18.98 11.47
CA GLU A 141 -22.44 -18.77 10.15
C GLU A 141 -23.27 -19.98 9.68
N CYS A 142 -22.95 -21.19 10.15
CA CYS A 142 -23.75 -22.39 9.91
C CYS A 142 -25.14 -22.37 10.60
N GLY A 143 -25.39 -21.41 11.50
CA GLY A 143 -26.66 -21.28 12.21
C GLY A 143 -26.90 -22.38 13.25
N LEU A 144 -28.10 -22.36 13.85
CA LEU A 144 -28.56 -23.39 14.79
C LEU A 144 -28.59 -24.76 14.08
N ASP A 145 -28.08 -25.78 14.75
CA ASP A 145 -27.95 -27.16 14.24
C ASP A 145 -27.25 -27.28 12.88
N GLY A 146 -26.45 -26.28 12.49
CA GLY A 146 -25.75 -26.25 11.22
C GLY A 146 -26.66 -26.13 9.99
N ILE A 147 -27.91 -25.67 10.14
CA ILE A 147 -28.92 -25.65 9.07
C ILE A 147 -28.45 -24.94 7.80
N ASN A 148 -27.61 -23.90 7.92
CA ASN A 148 -27.10 -23.13 6.79
C ASN A 148 -25.91 -23.81 6.07
N CYS A 149 -25.29 -24.81 6.68
CA CYS A 149 -24.17 -25.57 6.11
C CYS A 149 -24.61 -26.91 5.49
N ARG A 150 -25.92 -27.08 5.27
CA ARG A 150 -26.48 -28.15 4.46
C ARG A 150 -26.07 -27.97 2.99
N PRO A 151 -25.99 -29.05 2.19
CA PRO A 151 -26.25 -30.45 2.53
C PRO A 151 -25.13 -31.10 3.36
N PHE A 152 -25.45 -32.15 4.12
CA PHE A 152 -24.46 -32.87 4.93
C PHE A 152 -23.89 -34.13 4.25
N SER A 153 -24.65 -34.80 3.40
CA SER A 153 -24.26 -36.06 2.76
C SER A 153 -24.86 -36.22 1.36
N ASN A 154 -24.38 -37.22 0.60
CA ASN A 154 -24.91 -37.64 -0.71
C ASN A 154 -24.89 -36.56 -1.80
N THR A 155 -24.04 -35.55 -1.64
CA THR A 155 -23.82 -34.54 -2.66
C THR A 155 -22.34 -34.43 -2.97
N SER A 156 -22.02 -34.41 -4.26
CA SER A 156 -20.68 -34.12 -4.75
C SER A 156 -20.69 -32.84 -5.57
N PHE A 157 -19.61 -32.08 -5.50
CA PHE A 157 -19.44 -30.89 -6.33
C PHE A 157 -17.98 -30.72 -6.73
N ALA A 158 -17.77 -30.25 -7.96
CA ALA A 158 -16.45 -29.90 -8.45
C ALA A 158 -16.06 -28.49 -7.97
N PHE A 159 -14.82 -28.35 -7.53
CA PHE A 159 -14.26 -27.07 -7.09
C PHE A 159 -12.88 -26.83 -7.69
N ARG A 160 -12.49 -25.56 -7.77
CA ARG A 160 -11.17 -25.10 -8.24
C ARG A 160 -10.46 -24.31 -7.16
N CYS A 161 -9.22 -24.71 -6.89
CA CYS A 161 -8.31 -24.05 -5.96
C CYS A 161 -7.26 -23.21 -6.70
N PRO A 162 -6.87 -22.05 -6.14
CA PRO A 162 -5.69 -21.32 -6.57
C PRO A 162 -4.40 -22.08 -6.19
N ALA A 163 -3.27 -21.60 -6.69
CA ALA A 163 -1.94 -22.08 -6.29
C ALA A 163 -1.54 -21.48 -4.93
N ASP A 164 -0.53 -22.08 -4.29
CA ASP A 164 0.06 -21.66 -3.02
C ASP A 164 -0.94 -21.63 -1.84
N CYS A 165 -1.80 -22.65 -1.76
CA CYS A 165 -2.71 -22.80 -0.63
C CYS A 165 -2.10 -23.57 0.55
N ALA A 166 -0.97 -24.27 0.38
CA ALA A 166 -0.31 -24.98 1.47
C ALA A 166 0.34 -24.02 2.49
N SER A 167 0.69 -22.79 2.06
CA SER A 167 1.25 -21.76 2.93
C SER A 167 0.21 -21.06 3.81
N VAL A 168 -1.09 -21.20 3.48
CA VAL A 168 -2.20 -20.58 4.20
C VAL A 168 -2.44 -21.27 5.53
N ARG A 169 -2.50 -20.46 6.60
CA ARG A 169 -2.53 -20.92 7.99
C ARG A 169 -3.66 -20.25 8.75
N VAL A 170 -4.13 -20.94 9.77
CA VAL A 170 -5.00 -20.34 10.78
C VAL A 170 -4.20 -19.31 11.58
N LEU A 171 -4.69 -18.07 11.65
CA LEU A 171 -4.03 -16.96 12.37
C LEU A 171 -4.56 -16.75 13.79
N ASN A 172 -5.75 -17.26 14.09
CA ASN A 172 -6.39 -17.17 15.40
C ASN A 172 -6.59 -18.59 15.95
N PRO A 173 -6.34 -18.85 17.26
CA PRO A 173 -6.51 -20.18 17.84
C PRO A 173 -7.85 -20.83 17.46
N HIS A 174 -7.78 -22.05 16.94
CA HIS A 174 -8.95 -22.84 16.54
C HIS A 174 -8.97 -24.16 17.30
N HIS A 175 -10.05 -24.40 18.02
CA HIS A 175 -10.18 -25.60 18.86
C HIS A 175 -10.57 -26.82 18.03
N VAL A 176 -9.78 -27.89 18.15
CA VAL A 176 -10.01 -29.21 17.56
C VAL A 176 -10.03 -30.22 18.69
N GLY A 177 -11.20 -30.45 19.28
CA GLY A 177 -11.31 -31.28 20.48
C GLY A 177 -10.55 -30.65 21.65
N ASN A 178 -9.53 -31.35 22.13
CA ASN A 178 -8.64 -30.90 23.21
C ASN A 178 -7.38 -30.15 22.72
N GLN A 179 -7.24 -29.89 21.42
CA GLN A 179 -6.07 -29.24 20.83
C GLN A 179 -6.40 -27.83 20.34
N ASP A 180 -5.48 -26.90 20.60
CA ASP A 180 -5.54 -25.54 20.10
C ASP A 180 -4.63 -25.41 18.87
N VAL A 181 -5.25 -25.29 17.70
CA VAL A 181 -4.57 -25.23 16.41
C VAL A 181 -4.34 -23.77 16.04
N ASN A 182 -3.07 -23.37 15.95
CA ASN A 182 -2.68 -22.01 15.55
C ASN A 182 -1.41 -22.03 14.67
N PHE A 183 -1.29 -21.07 13.76
CA PHE A 183 -0.16 -20.87 12.83
C PHE A 183 0.21 -22.09 11.96
N ARG A 184 -0.77 -22.96 11.67
CA ARG A 184 -0.64 -24.12 10.77
C ARG A 184 -1.87 -24.26 9.86
N PRO A 185 -1.78 -25.02 8.74
CA PRO A 185 -2.95 -25.33 7.91
C PRO A 185 -4.01 -26.09 8.70
N LEU A 186 -5.28 -25.71 8.53
CA LEU A 186 -6.41 -26.40 9.17
C LEU A 186 -6.87 -27.56 8.31
N VAL A 187 -6.26 -28.73 8.52
CA VAL A 187 -6.67 -29.98 7.87
C VAL A 187 -6.87 -31.02 8.96
N VAL A 188 -8.11 -31.48 9.15
CA VAL A 188 -8.46 -32.44 10.21
C VAL A 188 -8.90 -33.74 9.55
N GLY A 189 -8.22 -34.84 9.87
CA GLY A 189 -8.45 -36.16 9.27
C GLY A 189 -7.67 -36.44 7.98
N GLY A 190 -8.22 -37.27 7.10
CA GLY A 190 -7.53 -37.70 5.86
C GLY A 190 -6.46 -38.78 6.04
N GLY A 191 -6.13 -39.17 7.28
CA GLY A 191 -5.23 -40.29 7.56
C GLY A 191 -5.89 -41.64 7.24
N GLY A 192 -5.11 -42.59 6.73
CA GLY A 192 -5.58 -43.95 6.48
C GLY A 192 -6.72 -44.07 5.46
N ASN A 193 -6.78 -43.17 4.47
CA ASN A 193 -7.89 -43.02 3.52
C ASN A 193 -9.25 -42.67 4.16
N GLY A 194 -9.24 -42.12 5.38
CA GLY A 194 -10.43 -41.58 6.04
C GLY A 194 -10.88 -40.23 5.47
N PRO A 195 -12.11 -39.78 5.81
CA PRO A 195 -12.61 -38.48 5.39
C PRO A 195 -11.93 -37.32 6.15
N TYR A 196 -12.12 -36.12 5.61
CA TYR A 196 -11.78 -34.86 6.25
C TYR A 196 -12.98 -34.29 6.99
N ARG A 197 -12.73 -33.60 8.10
CA ARG A 197 -13.77 -32.91 8.87
C ARG A 197 -14.19 -31.63 8.16
N GLY A 198 -15.47 -31.26 8.23
CA GLY A 198 -16.08 -30.17 7.44
C GLY A 198 -15.49 -28.78 7.65
N ASP A 199 -14.82 -28.53 8.77
CA ASP A 199 -14.12 -27.27 9.07
C ASP A 199 -12.67 -27.23 8.54
N SER A 200 -12.22 -28.29 7.84
CA SER A 200 -10.92 -28.30 7.17
C SER A 200 -10.92 -27.36 5.95
N PHE A 201 -9.79 -26.69 5.70
CA PHE A 201 -9.55 -25.96 4.48
C PHE A 201 -9.65 -26.89 3.27
N LEU A 202 -10.59 -26.63 2.37
CA LEU A 202 -10.91 -27.54 1.27
C LEU A 202 -9.73 -27.70 0.30
N CYS A 203 -9.02 -26.61 -0.02
CA CYS A 203 -7.81 -26.65 -0.84
C CYS A 203 -6.63 -27.30 -0.11
N GLY A 204 -6.46 -27.04 1.19
CA GLY A 204 -5.44 -27.70 2.00
C GLY A 204 -5.65 -29.22 2.07
N ALA A 205 -6.88 -29.66 2.25
CA ALA A 205 -7.25 -31.08 2.21
C ALA A 205 -7.01 -31.70 0.82
N ALA A 206 -7.27 -30.96 -0.26
CA ALA A 206 -7.04 -31.43 -1.63
C ALA A 206 -5.55 -31.64 -1.95
N ILE A 207 -4.70 -30.74 -1.46
CA ILE A 207 -3.23 -30.85 -1.56
C ILE A 207 -2.76 -32.02 -0.69
N HIS A 208 -3.22 -32.11 0.56
CA HIS A 208 -2.89 -33.22 1.45
C HIS A 208 -3.24 -34.58 0.83
N ALA A 209 -4.42 -34.71 0.21
CA ALA A 209 -4.85 -35.91 -0.51
C ALA A 209 -4.07 -36.21 -1.81
N GLY A 210 -3.22 -35.30 -2.27
CA GLY A 210 -2.48 -35.44 -3.53
C GLY A 210 -3.33 -35.27 -4.80
N VAL A 211 -4.56 -34.80 -4.67
CA VAL A 211 -5.47 -34.54 -5.80
C VAL A 211 -5.03 -33.29 -6.57
N ILE A 212 -4.52 -32.28 -5.85
CA ILE A 212 -4.09 -31.00 -6.39
C ILE A 212 -2.63 -30.74 -6.01
N ARG A 213 -1.88 -30.07 -6.90
CA ARG A 213 -0.51 -29.61 -6.61
C ARG A 213 -0.53 -28.17 -6.11
N ASP A 214 0.25 -27.90 -5.07
CA ASP A 214 0.36 -26.57 -4.47
C ASP A 214 0.89 -25.51 -5.47
N THR A 215 1.88 -25.87 -6.29
CA THR A 215 2.53 -24.93 -7.23
C THR A 215 1.63 -24.42 -8.36
N THR A 216 0.64 -25.20 -8.77
CA THR A 216 -0.22 -24.90 -9.93
C THR A 216 -1.69 -24.70 -9.54
N GLY A 217 -2.07 -25.03 -8.31
CA GLY A 217 -3.48 -25.25 -7.99
C GLY A 217 -4.08 -26.36 -8.85
N GLY A 218 -5.41 -26.37 -8.95
CA GLY A 218 -6.13 -27.38 -9.73
C GLY A 218 -7.60 -27.49 -9.35
N CYS A 219 -8.23 -28.59 -9.76
CA CYS A 219 -9.59 -28.93 -9.34
C CYS A 219 -9.65 -30.31 -8.71
N GLY A 220 -10.66 -30.49 -7.87
CA GLY A 220 -11.07 -31.78 -7.35
C GLY A 220 -12.58 -31.86 -7.23
N VAL A 221 -13.07 -33.07 -6.93
CA VAL A 221 -14.46 -33.29 -6.56
C VAL A 221 -14.50 -33.54 -5.06
N ALA A 222 -15.27 -32.72 -4.34
CA ALA A 222 -15.57 -32.96 -2.94
C ALA A 222 -16.87 -33.76 -2.86
N THR A 223 -16.84 -34.88 -2.14
CA THR A 223 -18.02 -35.72 -1.89
C THR A 223 -18.36 -35.67 -0.41
N LEU A 224 -19.57 -35.23 -0.08
CA LEU A 224 -20.03 -35.13 1.30
C LEU A 224 -20.49 -36.50 1.82
N VAL A 225 -19.88 -36.94 2.92
CA VAL A 225 -20.11 -38.23 3.56
C VAL A 225 -21.11 -38.13 4.71
N GLY A 226 -21.23 -36.96 5.34
CA GLY A 226 -22.06 -36.73 6.51
C GLY A 226 -21.32 -36.95 7.82
N GLU A 227 -22.04 -37.45 8.82
CA GLU A 227 -21.51 -37.67 10.15
C GLU A 227 -20.42 -38.75 10.17
N TYR A 228 -19.31 -38.47 10.85
CA TYR A 228 -18.21 -39.41 11.02
C TYR A 228 -17.57 -39.27 12.40
N TYR A 229 -17.01 -40.36 12.93
CA TYR A 229 -16.70 -40.50 14.36
C TYR A 229 -15.21 -40.45 14.73
N GLN A 230 -14.29 -40.67 13.79
CA GLN A 230 -12.86 -40.79 14.10
C GLN A 230 -11.99 -40.29 12.96
N TYR A 231 -11.18 -39.26 13.19
CA TYR A 231 -10.31 -38.67 12.19
C TYR A 231 -8.84 -38.93 12.52
N PHE A 232 -8.18 -39.72 11.68
CA PHE A 232 -6.77 -40.04 11.85
C PHE A 232 -5.86 -38.96 11.25
N SER A 233 -4.77 -38.67 11.92
CA SER A 233 -3.70 -37.79 11.43
C SER A 233 -2.80 -38.53 10.43
N SER A 234 -2.34 -37.81 9.42
CA SER A 234 -1.21 -38.23 8.58
C SER A 234 -0.43 -37.00 8.09
N SER A 235 0.81 -37.22 7.69
CA SER A 235 1.61 -36.21 6.98
C SER A 235 1.73 -36.61 5.52
N GLN A 236 1.10 -35.84 4.62
CA GLN A 236 1.11 -36.08 3.18
C GLN A 236 1.29 -34.77 2.42
N HIS A 237 2.10 -34.78 1.35
CA HIS A 237 2.30 -33.61 0.47
C HIS A 237 2.64 -32.30 1.21
N ASN A 238 3.55 -32.38 2.20
CA ASN A 238 3.99 -31.26 3.06
C ASN A 238 2.90 -30.63 3.94
N ILE A 239 1.77 -31.30 4.14
CA ILE A 239 0.73 -30.90 5.08
C ILE A 239 0.60 -32.01 6.12
N GLU A 240 0.62 -31.63 7.40
CA GLU A 240 0.35 -32.53 8.52
C GLU A 240 -1.08 -32.30 9.01
N SER A 241 -1.92 -33.32 8.87
CA SER A 241 -3.31 -33.26 9.34
C SER A 241 -3.44 -33.51 10.84
N ILE A 242 -4.50 -32.98 11.43
CA ILE A 242 -4.77 -33.01 12.86
C ILE A 242 -5.73 -34.17 13.16
N PRO A 243 -5.47 -34.98 14.20
CA PRO A 243 -6.39 -36.04 14.59
C PRO A 243 -7.57 -35.49 15.40
N PHE A 244 -8.72 -36.15 15.32
CA PHE A 244 -9.89 -35.82 16.13
C PHE A 244 -10.69 -37.09 16.46
N ASP A 245 -10.88 -37.38 17.73
CA ASP A 245 -11.42 -38.62 18.29
C ASP A 245 -12.88 -38.47 18.74
N SER A 246 -13.68 -37.71 18.00
CA SER A 246 -15.10 -37.51 18.28
C SER A 246 -15.91 -37.35 17.00
N TYR A 247 -17.23 -37.42 17.14
CA TYR A 247 -18.17 -37.21 16.06
C TYR A 247 -18.13 -35.77 15.54
N PHE A 248 -18.34 -35.61 14.24
CA PHE A 248 -18.60 -34.32 13.61
C PHE A 248 -19.67 -34.50 12.52
N PRO A 249 -20.68 -33.60 12.43
CA PRO A 249 -21.86 -33.80 11.59
C PRO A 249 -21.61 -33.71 10.08
N LEU A 250 -20.50 -33.09 9.66
CA LEU A 250 -20.16 -32.87 8.27
C LEU A 250 -18.74 -33.35 7.95
N SER A 251 -18.63 -34.36 7.10
CA SER A 251 -17.35 -34.89 6.62
C SER A 251 -17.35 -35.00 5.12
N PHE A 252 -16.18 -34.96 4.52
CA PHE A 252 -16.04 -35.04 3.07
C PHE A 252 -14.78 -35.81 2.66
N THR A 253 -14.82 -36.39 1.46
CA THR A 253 -13.67 -36.97 0.78
C THR A 253 -13.39 -36.19 -0.49
N ILE A 254 -12.15 -36.22 -0.96
CA ILE A 254 -11.74 -35.54 -2.19
C ILE A 254 -11.21 -36.60 -3.15
N THR A 255 -11.69 -36.56 -4.39
CA THR A 255 -11.22 -37.42 -5.47
C THR A 255 -10.78 -36.59 -6.67
N ALA A 256 -9.81 -37.14 -7.41
CA ALA A 256 -9.44 -36.63 -8.72
C ALA A 256 -10.42 -37.20 -9.76
N ASP A 257 -10.98 -36.35 -10.61
CA ASP A 257 -11.77 -36.78 -11.76
C ASP A 257 -11.00 -36.42 -13.05
N PRO A 258 -10.59 -37.41 -13.86
CA PRO A 258 -9.83 -37.17 -15.08
C PRO A 258 -10.64 -36.46 -16.16
N THR A 259 -11.97 -36.40 -16.04
CA THR A 259 -12.85 -35.69 -16.97
C THR A 259 -12.90 -34.17 -16.70
N LEU A 260 -12.47 -33.73 -15.51
CA LEU A 260 -12.37 -32.31 -15.15
C LEU A 260 -11.12 -31.67 -15.78
N LYS A 261 -11.31 -30.97 -16.89
CA LYS A 261 -10.24 -30.16 -17.51
C LYS A 261 -10.09 -28.81 -16.82
N CYS A 262 -9.48 -28.82 -15.65
CA CYS A 262 -9.20 -27.59 -14.91
C CYS A 262 -7.83 -26.97 -15.15
N THR A 263 -6.96 -27.70 -15.86
CA THR A 263 -5.62 -27.26 -16.22
C THR A 263 -5.67 -26.44 -17.51
N ALA A 264 -6.31 -25.27 -17.47
CA ALA A 264 -5.94 -24.23 -18.43
C ALA A 264 -4.53 -23.76 -18.04
N PRO A 265 -3.55 -23.69 -18.97
CA PRO A 265 -2.24 -23.16 -18.66
C PRO A 265 -2.36 -21.78 -18.03
N ASP A 266 -1.70 -21.52 -16.91
CA ASP A 266 -1.75 -20.22 -16.24
C ASP A 266 -1.27 -19.11 -17.22
N PRO A 267 -2.16 -18.21 -17.66
CA PRO A 267 -1.80 -17.18 -18.64
C PRO A 267 -0.97 -16.04 -18.02
N ARG A 268 -0.82 -16.05 -16.67
CA ARG A 268 -0.16 -15.02 -15.87
C ARG A 268 1.28 -14.81 -16.34
N TRP A 269 2.06 -15.88 -16.36
CA TRP A 269 3.49 -15.82 -16.66
C TRP A 269 3.81 -15.96 -18.14
N THR A 270 3.04 -16.77 -18.86
CA THR A 270 3.37 -17.17 -20.23
C THR A 270 2.93 -16.15 -21.28
N VAL A 271 1.82 -15.44 -21.06
CA VAL A 271 1.23 -14.54 -22.06
C VAL A 271 1.13 -13.11 -21.54
N SER A 272 0.50 -12.91 -20.38
CA SER A 272 0.13 -11.57 -19.93
C SER A 272 1.29 -10.73 -19.39
N LEU A 273 2.29 -11.35 -18.74
CA LEU A 273 3.48 -10.64 -18.26
C LEU A 273 4.37 -10.15 -19.42
N PRO A 274 4.77 -10.99 -20.40
CA PRO A 274 5.51 -10.51 -21.58
C PRO A 274 4.80 -9.40 -22.33
N LEU A 275 3.47 -9.51 -22.45
CA LEU A 275 2.64 -8.53 -23.13
C LEU A 275 2.58 -7.20 -22.38
N SER A 276 2.49 -7.23 -21.05
CA SER A 276 2.53 -6.01 -20.22
C SER A 276 3.90 -5.33 -20.28
N ILE A 277 4.99 -6.11 -20.34
CA ILE A 277 6.33 -5.58 -20.58
C ILE A 277 6.39 -4.93 -21.97
N LEU A 278 5.85 -5.57 -23.00
CA LEU A 278 5.82 -4.99 -24.35
C LEU A 278 5.07 -3.65 -24.38
N PHE A 279 3.87 -3.58 -23.79
CA PHE A 279 3.09 -2.34 -23.75
C PHE A 279 3.82 -1.23 -22.97
N THR A 280 4.41 -1.52 -21.81
CA THR A 280 5.16 -0.53 -21.02
C THR A 280 6.42 -0.05 -21.75
N VAL A 281 7.13 -0.93 -22.46
CA VAL A 281 8.28 -0.55 -23.31
C VAL A 281 7.86 0.35 -24.46
N LEU A 282 6.79 -0.01 -25.18
CA LEU A 282 6.24 0.82 -26.27
C LEU A 282 5.84 2.21 -25.74
N LEU A 283 5.12 2.26 -24.61
CA LEU A 283 4.74 3.52 -23.99
C LEU A 283 5.96 4.38 -23.64
N THR A 284 7.02 3.78 -23.10
CA THR A 284 8.27 4.48 -22.74
C THR A 284 8.96 5.08 -23.97
N ILE A 285 8.98 4.36 -25.10
CA ILE A 285 9.64 4.80 -26.33
C ILE A 285 8.91 5.97 -27.00
N PHE A 286 7.57 5.99 -26.94
CA PHE A 286 6.76 6.96 -27.67
C PHE A 286 6.26 8.15 -26.81
N THR A 287 6.36 8.09 -25.48
CA THR A 287 5.81 9.12 -24.58
C THR A 287 6.89 10.06 -24.04
N THR A 288 6.65 11.37 -24.14
CA THR A 288 7.55 12.41 -23.61
C THR A 288 6.99 13.18 -22.42
N SER A 289 5.68 13.04 -22.15
CA SER A 289 5.04 13.70 -21.01
C SER A 289 5.26 12.89 -19.72
N PRO A 290 5.87 13.49 -18.68
CA PRO A 290 6.06 12.83 -17.39
C PRO A 290 4.76 12.34 -16.75
N ALA A 291 3.71 13.18 -16.82
CA ALA A 291 2.40 12.85 -16.24
C ALA A 291 1.77 11.65 -16.95
N LEU A 292 1.71 11.70 -18.28
CA LEU A 292 1.11 10.62 -19.07
C LEU A 292 1.84 9.31 -18.81
N TYR A 293 3.17 9.32 -18.89
CA TYR A 293 3.98 8.12 -18.66
C TYR A 293 3.73 7.52 -17.27
N PHE A 294 3.83 8.33 -16.22
CA PHE A 294 3.70 7.86 -14.84
C PHE A 294 2.30 7.28 -14.56
N PHE A 295 1.23 8.03 -14.83
CA PHE A 295 -0.12 7.58 -14.49
C PHE A 295 -0.60 6.41 -15.35
N THR A 296 -0.25 6.37 -16.64
CA THR A 296 -0.63 5.24 -17.51
C THR A 296 0.14 3.97 -17.15
N THR A 297 1.44 4.07 -16.86
CA THR A 297 2.25 2.94 -16.40
C THR A 297 1.76 2.44 -15.04
N PHE A 298 1.49 3.35 -14.10
CA PHE A 298 0.94 3.02 -12.79
C PHE A 298 -0.40 2.27 -12.92
N LEU A 299 -1.35 2.82 -13.68
CA LEU A 299 -2.66 2.20 -13.86
C LEU A 299 -2.56 0.84 -14.57
N GLY A 300 -1.72 0.72 -15.60
CA GLY A 300 -1.52 -0.52 -16.33
C GLY A 300 -0.89 -1.62 -15.47
N ILE A 301 0.15 -1.29 -14.71
CA ILE A 301 0.80 -2.22 -13.77
C ILE A 301 -0.16 -2.59 -12.63
N PHE A 302 -0.86 -1.62 -12.05
CA PHE A 302 -1.85 -1.87 -11.00
C PHE A 302 -2.96 -2.81 -11.49
N THR A 303 -3.47 -2.59 -12.70
CA THR A 303 -4.46 -3.47 -13.34
C THR A 303 -3.90 -4.86 -13.57
N HIS A 304 -2.65 -4.97 -14.06
CA HIS A 304 -1.99 -6.25 -14.25
C HIS A 304 -1.87 -7.03 -12.93
N VAL A 305 -1.40 -6.39 -11.85
CA VAL A 305 -1.30 -7.03 -10.53
C VAL A 305 -2.68 -7.43 -10.02
N ALA A 306 -3.62 -6.49 -9.96
CA ALA A 306 -4.91 -6.72 -9.32
C ALA A 306 -5.83 -7.73 -10.04
N LEU A 307 -5.67 -7.94 -11.35
CA LEU A 307 -6.55 -8.83 -12.12
C LEU A 307 -5.85 -10.09 -12.62
N VAL A 308 -4.54 -10.04 -12.81
CA VAL A 308 -3.78 -11.12 -13.47
C VAL A 308 -2.73 -11.69 -12.54
N SER A 309 -1.80 -10.87 -12.04
CA SER A 309 -0.62 -11.32 -11.31
C SER A 309 -0.85 -11.64 -9.84
N ASP A 310 -1.91 -11.12 -9.21
CA ASP A 310 -2.38 -11.53 -7.88
C ASP A 310 -3.85 -11.12 -7.69
N PRO A 311 -4.78 -11.75 -8.45
CA PRO A 311 -6.20 -11.45 -8.29
C PRO A 311 -6.68 -11.89 -6.91
N PRO A 312 -7.59 -11.15 -6.26
CA PRO A 312 -8.14 -11.58 -4.99
C PRO A 312 -8.80 -12.95 -5.16
N ASN A 313 -8.56 -13.82 -4.20
CA ASN A 313 -9.28 -15.08 -4.11
C ASN A 313 -10.73 -14.75 -3.78
N LEU A 314 -11.66 -15.24 -4.61
CA LEU A 314 -13.08 -14.99 -4.45
C LEU A 314 -13.82 -16.32 -4.43
N SER A 315 -14.52 -16.55 -3.34
CA SER A 315 -15.43 -17.66 -3.14
C SER A 315 -16.75 -17.32 -3.82
N THR A 316 -17.01 -17.84 -5.02
CA THR A 316 -18.28 -17.58 -5.72
C THR A 316 -18.96 -18.89 -6.15
N PRO A 317 -20.24 -19.08 -5.80
CA PRO A 317 -20.98 -20.30 -6.14
C PRO A 317 -21.26 -20.45 -7.64
N SER A 318 -21.14 -19.37 -8.42
CA SER A 318 -21.26 -19.41 -9.88
C SER A 318 -20.24 -18.49 -10.56
N THR A 319 -19.73 -18.94 -11.71
CA THR A 319 -18.72 -18.23 -12.52
C THR A 319 -19.21 -16.88 -13.06
N THR A 320 -20.53 -16.67 -13.13
CA THR A 320 -21.16 -15.43 -13.62
C THR A 320 -20.86 -14.21 -12.74
N TYR A 321 -20.76 -14.40 -11.41
CA TYR A 321 -20.50 -13.30 -10.47
C TYR A 321 -19.01 -13.05 -10.22
N LEU A 322 -18.13 -13.91 -10.73
CA LEU A 322 -16.69 -13.81 -10.50
C LEU A 322 -16.10 -12.50 -11.06
N LEU A 323 -16.43 -12.15 -12.31
CA LEU A 323 -15.89 -10.95 -12.97
C LEU A 323 -16.41 -9.64 -12.34
N PRO A 324 -17.73 -9.47 -12.06
CA PRO A 324 -18.23 -8.32 -11.32
C PRO A 324 -17.56 -8.13 -9.95
N SER A 325 -17.37 -9.21 -9.19
CA SER A 325 -16.72 -9.14 -7.87
C SER A 325 -15.25 -8.74 -7.99
N LEU A 326 -14.51 -9.26 -8.98
CA LEU A 326 -13.13 -8.83 -9.26
C LEU A 326 -13.05 -7.33 -9.56
N ILE A 327 -13.96 -6.81 -10.38
CA ILE A 327 -13.99 -5.39 -10.75
C ILE A 327 -14.35 -4.53 -9.53
N SER A 328 -15.27 -4.97 -8.67
CA SER A 328 -15.62 -4.27 -7.44
C SER A 328 -14.42 -4.14 -6.50
N HIS A 329 -13.68 -5.23 -6.26
CA HIS A 329 -12.46 -5.20 -5.45
C HIS A 329 -11.35 -4.35 -6.08
N TYR A 330 -11.18 -4.42 -7.40
CA TYR A 330 -10.26 -3.56 -8.14
C TYR A 330 -10.59 -2.08 -7.93
N ALA A 331 -11.85 -1.69 -8.12
CA ALA A 331 -12.29 -0.31 -7.96
C ALA A 331 -12.10 0.20 -6.52
N GLY A 332 -12.41 -0.63 -5.52
CA GLY A 332 -12.21 -0.30 -4.11
C GLY A 332 -10.74 -0.04 -3.74
N ARG A 333 -9.80 -0.78 -4.36
CA ARG A 333 -8.36 -0.61 -4.13
C ARG A 333 -7.73 0.50 -4.98
N LEU A 334 -8.29 0.80 -6.15
CA LEU A 334 -7.72 1.75 -7.09
C LEU A 334 -7.72 3.18 -6.55
N LEU A 335 -8.79 3.60 -5.88
CA LEU A 335 -8.95 4.99 -5.41
C LEU A 335 -7.87 5.43 -4.41
N PRO A 336 -7.62 4.71 -3.29
CA PRO A 336 -6.52 5.05 -2.39
C PRO A 336 -5.15 4.92 -3.08
N ALA A 337 -5.00 3.99 -4.03
CA ALA A 337 -3.75 3.80 -4.77
C ALA A 337 -3.45 4.98 -5.73
N ILE A 338 -4.47 5.55 -6.39
CA ILE A 338 -4.30 6.74 -7.24
C ILE A 338 -3.93 7.95 -6.38
N PHE A 339 -4.51 8.09 -5.19
CA PHE A 339 -4.17 9.18 -4.27
C PHE A 339 -2.69 9.13 -3.87
N THR A 340 -2.18 7.96 -3.47
CA THR A 340 -0.75 7.81 -3.15
C THR A 340 0.14 8.04 -4.37
N ALA A 341 -0.25 7.54 -5.55
CA ALA A 341 0.45 7.81 -6.79
C ALA A 341 0.50 9.31 -7.13
N ALA A 342 -0.59 10.05 -6.90
CA ALA A 342 -0.63 11.49 -7.12
C ALA A 342 0.33 12.24 -6.19
N ILE A 343 0.42 11.86 -4.91
CA ILE A 343 1.39 12.42 -3.97
C ILE A 343 2.82 12.15 -4.48
N ILE A 344 3.14 10.89 -4.82
CA ILE A 344 4.46 10.51 -5.35
C ILE A 344 4.80 11.31 -6.61
N TYR A 345 3.80 11.54 -7.47
CA TYR A 345 3.97 12.35 -8.67
C TYR A 345 4.35 13.79 -8.34
N LEU A 346 3.65 14.41 -7.40
CA LEU A 346 3.86 15.80 -6.99
C LEU A 346 5.14 16.00 -6.17
N THR A 347 5.56 15.03 -5.37
CA THR A 347 6.75 15.18 -4.51
C THR A 347 8.03 14.85 -5.23
N SER A 348 8.03 13.86 -6.13
CA SER A 348 9.26 13.26 -6.64
C SER A 348 9.29 13.17 -8.16
N VAL A 349 8.30 12.53 -8.78
CA VAL A 349 8.37 12.16 -10.20
C VAL A 349 8.35 13.38 -11.12
N ARG A 350 7.54 14.40 -10.81
CA ARG A 350 7.50 15.62 -11.63
C ARG A 350 8.85 16.33 -11.66
N HIS A 351 9.62 16.27 -10.58
CA HIS A 351 10.92 16.92 -10.49
C HIS A 351 11.99 16.11 -11.22
N THR A 352 11.97 14.78 -11.09
CA THR A 352 12.94 13.89 -11.73
C THR A 352 12.79 13.80 -13.24
N LEU A 353 11.55 13.82 -13.76
CA LEU A 353 11.26 13.66 -15.17
C LEU A 353 11.09 15.00 -15.92
N SER A 354 11.24 16.14 -15.25
CA SER A 354 11.24 17.43 -15.93
C SER A 354 12.51 17.62 -16.76
N PRO A 355 12.41 18.17 -17.97
CA PRO A 355 13.59 18.39 -18.78
C PRO A 355 14.56 19.35 -18.08
N PRO A 356 15.88 19.09 -18.14
CA PRO A 356 16.87 20.03 -17.62
C PRO A 356 16.80 21.35 -18.41
N PRO A 357 17.09 22.50 -17.76
CA PRO A 357 17.11 23.78 -18.46
C PRO A 357 18.14 23.78 -19.60
N PRO A 358 17.87 24.48 -20.71
CA PRO A 358 18.75 24.51 -21.87
C PRO A 358 20.14 25.09 -21.52
N PRO A 359 21.21 24.57 -22.15
CA PRO A 359 22.59 24.99 -21.88
C PRO A 359 22.87 26.46 -22.21
N ASP A 360 22.06 27.08 -23.07
CA ASP A 360 22.19 28.50 -23.47
C ASP A 360 21.29 29.44 -22.66
N SER A 361 20.66 28.95 -21.58
CA SER A 361 20.19 29.90 -20.57
C SER A 361 21.42 30.65 -20.07
N PRO A 362 21.43 32.01 -20.05
CA PRO A 362 22.54 32.71 -19.43
C PRO A 362 22.66 32.10 -18.04
N HIS A 363 23.82 31.50 -17.73
CA HIS A 363 24.12 31.13 -16.37
C HIS A 363 23.67 32.32 -15.53
N PRO A 364 22.70 32.17 -14.59
CA PRO A 364 22.54 33.22 -13.62
C PRO A 364 23.95 33.43 -13.09
N PRO A 365 24.48 34.67 -13.14
CA PRO A 365 25.81 34.91 -12.62
C PRO A 365 25.84 34.21 -11.27
N HIS A 366 26.86 33.37 -11.04
CA HIS A 366 27.16 32.84 -9.71
C HIS A 366 26.76 33.94 -8.73
N PRO A 367 25.78 33.71 -7.83
CA PRO A 367 25.24 34.81 -7.04
C PRO A 367 26.37 35.30 -6.15
N LYS A 368 27.12 36.27 -6.65
CA LYS A 368 27.85 37.23 -5.87
C LYS A 368 26.73 38.00 -5.21
N ASN A 369 26.49 37.63 -3.95
CA ASN A 369 25.89 38.43 -2.90
C ASN A 369 24.87 39.45 -3.45
N HIS A 370 23.59 39.10 -3.49
CA HIS A 370 22.44 40.01 -3.29
C HIS A 370 21.11 39.24 -3.46
N PRO A 371 20.01 39.71 -2.83
CA PRO A 371 19.08 38.87 -2.09
C PRO A 371 18.05 38.16 -2.97
N LEU A 372 17.66 36.98 -2.51
CA LEU A 372 16.59 36.15 -3.04
C LEU A 372 15.26 36.94 -3.10
N GLU A 373 14.91 37.41 -4.29
CA GLU A 373 13.56 37.85 -4.61
C GLU A 373 12.62 36.63 -4.54
N THR A 374 11.74 36.66 -3.55
CA THR A 374 10.86 35.56 -3.17
C THR A 374 9.54 35.71 -3.92
N THR A 375 9.28 34.88 -4.93
CA THR A 375 7.95 34.80 -5.57
C THR A 375 7.01 33.95 -4.70
N LEU A 376 5.96 34.59 -4.20
CA LEU A 376 4.95 34.08 -3.29
C LEU A 376 3.97 33.11 -3.99
N LEU A 377 3.73 31.97 -3.35
CA LEU A 377 2.56 31.10 -3.60
C LEU A 377 1.74 31.05 -2.30
N HIS A 378 0.53 31.61 -2.34
CA HIS A 378 -0.42 31.61 -1.22
C HIS A 378 -1.20 30.28 -1.17
N PRO A 379 -1.25 29.62 0.00
CA PRO A 379 -2.50 29.02 0.50
C PRO A 379 -2.70 29.26 2.03
N PRO A 380 -3.89 28.96 2.59
CA PRO A 380 -4.36 29.56 3.84
C PRO A 380 -3.91 28.84 5.12
N SER A 381 -3.83 29.66 6.18
CA SER A 381 -3.80 29.36 7.62
C SER A 381 -2.66 28.46 8.17
N SER A 382 -1.81 29.09 8.99
CA SER A 382 -0.83 28.51 9.93
C SER A 382 0.50 27.96 9.39
N SER A 383 1.03 28.50 8.29
CA SER A 383 2.39 28.17 7.83
C SER A 383 3.46 28.80 8.73
N ARG A 384 4.17 27.94 9.48
CA ARG A 384 5.34 28.30 10.30
C ARG A 384 6.55 28.42 9.36
N TYR A 385 7.03 29.63 9.09
CA TYR A 385 8.24 29.85 8.29
C TYR A 385 9.50 29.46 9.10
N ARG A 386 10.45 28.74 8.50
CA ARG A 386 11.75 28.39 9.10
C ARG A 386 12.87 28.81 8.14
N GLY A 387 13.79 29.65 8.61
CA GLY A 387 15.04 29.99 7.93
C GLY A 387 16.24 29.61 8.82
N TRP A 388 17.35 29.20 8.22
CA TRP A 388 18.58 28.85 8.93
C TRP A 388 19.62 29.96 8.67
N PHE A 389 20.11 30.59 9.74
CA PHE A 389 20.97 31.77 9.68
C PHE A 389 22.38 31.39 10.15
N ALA A 390 23.27 31.05 9.22
CA ALA A 390 24.64 30.65 9.57
C ALA A 390 25.74 31.58 9.02
N GLU A 391 25.41 32.60 8.21
CA GLU A 391 26.44 33.27 7.39
C GLU A 391 26.45 34.81 7.43
N GLN A 392 25.63 35.50 8.23
CA GLN A 392 25.65 36.98 8.35
C GLN A 392 25.53 37.49 9.79
N PRO A 393 26.09 38.67 10.15
CA PRO A 393 25.91 39.32 11.45
C PRO A 393 24.42 39.62 11.71
N LEU A 394 23.97 39.52 12.97
CA LEU A 394 22.56 39.71 13.33
C LEU A 394 22.07 41.14 13.03
N GLU A 395 22.96 42.14 13.13
CA GLU A 395 22.61 43.55 12.91
C GLU A 395 22.30 43.90 11.44
N GLU A 396 22.65 43.05 10.48
CA GLU A 396 22.43 43.29 9.04
C GLU A 396 21.19 42.56 8.49
N GLN A 397 20.50 41.78 9.33
CA GLN A 397 19.40 40.90 8.92
C GLN A 397 18.04 41.61 9.06
N VAL A 398 17.55 42.20 7.97
CA VAL A 398 16.23 42.86 7.94
C VAL A 398 15.15 41.87 7.49
N PHE A 399 14.25 41.51 8.41
CA PHE A 399 13.03 40.76 8.06
C PHE A 399 11.96 41.73 7.53
N LYS A 400 11.59 41.57 6.25
CA LYS A 400 10.51 42.36 5.64
C LYS A 400 9.28 41.48 5.42
N TRP A 401 8.23 41.75 6.18
CA TRP A 401 6.92 41.15 5.97
C TRP A 401 6.01 42.17 5.29
N THR A 402 5.48 41.82 4.13
CA THR A 402 4.57 42.67 3.36
C THR A 402 3.15 42.13 3.41
N ARG A 403 2.18 42.99 3.75
CA ARG A 403 0.75 42.70 3.76
C ARG A 403 0.08 43.35 2.55
N GLU A 404 -0.84 42.63 1.89
CA GLU A 404 -1.69 43.20 0.83
C GLU A 404 -2.68 44.21 1.42
N ALA A 405 -2.77 45.40 0.80
CA ALA A 405 -3.70 46.43 1.21
C ALA A 405 -5.15 45.99 0.97
N GLY A 406 -5.98 46.00 2.03
CA GLY A 406 -7.42 45.66 1.94
C GLY A 406 -7.88 44.48 2.81
N ARG A 407 -6.99 43.77 3.50
CA ARG A 407 -7.39 42.78 4.52
C ARG A 407 -7.97 43.48 5.75
N VAL A 408 -9.16 43.07 6.21
CA VAL A 408 -9.87 43.63 7.39
C VAL A 408 -9.72 42.73 8.64
N VAL A 409 -8.66 41.92 8.71
CA VAL A 409 -8.40 41.00 9.83
C VAL A 409 -7.10 41.33 10.53
N ASP A 410 -7.07 41.10 11.84
CA ASP A 410 -5.86 41.22 12.65
C ASP A 410 -5.00 39.96 12.47
N GLU A 411 -3.69 40.14 12.30
CA GLU A 411 -2.72 39.04 12.12
C GLU A 411 -1.77 39.01 13.31
N TYR A 412 -1.58 37.83 13.91
CA TYR A 412 -0.69 37.64 15.05
C TYR A 412 0.65 37.06 14.60
N PHE A 413 1.75 37.51 15.20
CA PHE A 413 3.08 37.02 14.91
C PHE A 413 3.90 36.85 16.18
N GLY A 414 4.74 35.82 16.19
CA GLY A 414 5.72 35.57 17.24
C GLY A 414 6.97 34.98 16.63
N PHE A 415 8.12 35.31 17.20
CA PHE A 415 9.40 34.75 16.79
C PHE A 415 9.75 33.60 17.74
N GLY A 416 10.14 32.46 17.17
CA GLY A 416 10.59 31.31 17.95
C GLY A 416 12.04 31.01 17.62
N PHE A 417 12.87 30.86 18.64
CA PHE A 417 14.24 30.40 18.43
C PHE A 417 14.23 28.88 18.27
N VAL A 418 15.04 28.34 17.36
CA VAL A 418 15.13 26.90 17.12
C VAL A 418 16.59 26.52 17.15
N THR A 419 16.93 25.47 17.89
CA THR A 419 18.31 24.96 17.90
C THR A 419 18.62 24.24 16.59
N GLU A 420 19.92 24.08 16.28
CA GLU A 420 20.40 23.34 15.11
C GLU A 420 19.89 21.89 15.04
N GLY A 421 19.48 21.31 16.19
CA GLY A 421 18.82 20.00 16.28
C GLY A 421 17.30 20.00 16.02
N GLY A 422 16.72 21.12 15.58
CA GLY A 422 15.30 21.25 15.27
C GLY A 422 14.37 21.35 16.49
N ARG A 423 14.93 21.44 17.71
CA ARG A 423 14.17 21.62 18.94
C ARG A 423 13.81 23.10 19.11
N ALA A 424 12.52 23.40 19.22
CA ALA A 424 12.07 24.75 19.52
C ALA A 424 12.55 25.15 20.92
N LEU A 425 13.11 26.35 21.01
CA LEU A 425 13.36 27.08 22.25
C LEU A 425 12.14 27.95 22.57
N ASP A 426 12.35 28.98 23.38
CA ASP A 426 11.31 29.90 23.79
C ASP A 426 10.80 30.76 22.63
N TYR A 427 9.57 31.23 22.79
CA TYR A 427 8.89 32.10 21.83
C TYR A 427 8.81 33.51 22.40
N THR A 428 8.97 34.52 21.55
CA THR A 428 8.62 35.90 21.93
C THR A 428 7.12 36.00 22.19
N GLU A 429 6.73 36.97 23.00
CA GLU A 429 5.32 37.35 23.07
C GLU A 429 4.77 37.69 21.68
N ALA A 430 3.47 37.43 21.48
CA ALA A 430 2.82 37.68 20.22
C ALA A 430 2.63 39.18 19.99
N GLY A 431 3.15 39.69 18.87
CA GLY A 431 2.76 40.99 18.32
C GLY A 431 1.51 40.85 17.44
N THR A 432 0.78 41.95 17.28
CA THR A 432 -0.45 41.99 16.46
C THR A 432 -0.29 43.03 15.37
N TRP A 433 -0.52 42.64 14.13
CA TRP A 433 -0.70 43.53 12.99
C TRP A 433 -2.19 43.78 12.76
N PHE A 434 -2.65 44.94 13.21
CA PHE A 434 -4.06 45.32 13.19
C PHE A 434 -4.57 45.58 11.77
N ALA A 435 -5.87 45.38 11.57
CA ALA A 435 -6.56 45.63 10.31
C ALA A 435 -6.43 47.07 9.77
N ASN A 436 -6.21 48.04 10.66
CA ASN A 436 -5.98 49.45 10.32
C ASN A 436 -4.55 49.73 9.80
N GLY A 437 -3.69 48.71 9.72
CA GLY A 437 -2.31 48.83 9.27
C GLY A 437 -1.29 49.18 10.37
N SER A 438 -1.73 49.47 11.60
CA SER A 438 -0.82 49.63 12.74
C SER A 438 -0.39 48.27 13.28
N TRP A 439 0.69 48.24 14.07
CA TRP A 439 1.19 47.00 14.65
C TRP A 439 1.66 47.22 16.09
N SER A 440 1.55 46.19 16.93
CA SER A 440 2.11 46.15 18.29
C SER A 440 3.34 45.25 18.35
N GLN A 441 4.34 45.66 19.14
CA GLN A 441 5.43 44.79 19.57
C GLN A 441 4.94 43.94 20.75
N GLY A 442 5.17 42.63 20.72
CA GLY A 442 5.09 41.82 21.96
C GLY A 442 6.16 42.30 22.94
N ALA A 443 5.91 42.26 24.25
CA ALA A 443 6.82 42.83 25.23
C ALA A 443 8.04 41.92 25.47
N GLY A 444 9.09 42.12 24.65
CA GLY A 444 10.49 41.74 24.94
C GLY A 444 10.89 40.25 24.87
N TYR A 445 12.06 39.99 24.27
CA TYR A 445 13.33 39.68 24.97
C TYR A 445 14.47 40.22 24.09
N TRP A 446 15.47 40.88 24.69
CA TRP A 446 16.69 41.35 24.02
C TRP A 446 17.77 40.28 24.01
#